data_AF-A0A3B9MUL3-F1
#
_entry.id   AF-A0A3B9MUL3-F1
#
_cell.length_a   1.000
_cell.length_b   1.000
_cell.length_c   1.000
_cell.angle_alpha   90.00
_cell.angle_beta   90.00
_cell.angle_gamma   90.00
#
_symmetry.space_group_name_H-M   'P 1'
#
loop_
_entity.id
_entity.type
_entity.pdbx_description
1 polymer ?
#
loop_
_entity_poly.entity_id
_entity_poly.type
_entity_poly.pdbx_seq_one_letter_code
_entity_poly.pdbx_strand_id
1 'polypeptide(L)'
;MICLYMIILIAAACLGESVQMIGKIYVGEWSSFISSGSDFRYNYAMYIIGMVFFFGIMHVLYERLLKARYDIKVKYFGENIFTCIVIIIGCILMFAAMIIEVLCIFGFTNNIGPDVLFWITMAGWPIGTAIYLLFRVIASV
;
A
#
# COMPACT_ATOMS: atom_id res chain seq x y z
N MET A 1 1.48 -17.92 -8.17
CA MET A 1 2.52 -17.23 -7.37
C MET A 1 2.29 -15.73 -7.33
N ILE A 2 2.16 -15.04 -8.46
CA ILE A 2 1.89 -13.58 -8.46
C ILE A 2 0.60 -13.21 -7.70
N CYS A 3 -0.49 -13.96 -7.84
CA CYS A 3 -1.72 -13.69 -7.08
C CYS A 3 -1.51 -13.81 -5.56
N LEU A 4 -0.79 -14.86 -5.12
CA LEU A 4 -0.46 -15.06 -3.71
C LEU A 4 0.43 -13.92 -3.19
N TYR A 5 1.42 -13.50 -3.98
CA TYR A 5 2.26 -12.37 -3.65
C TYR A 5 1.44 -11.08 -3.48
N MET A 6 0.50 -10.79 -4.39
CA MET A 6 -0.37 -9.61 -4.29
C MET A 6 -1.27 -9.66 -3.06
N ILE A 7 -1.84 -10.82 -2.72
CA ILE A 7 -2.66 -10.97 -1.51
C ILE A 7 -1.85 -10.67 -0.25
N ILE A 8 -0.64 -11.22 -0.15
CA ILE A 8 0.25 -10.97 1.01
C ILE A 8 0.65 -9.50 1.06
N LEU A 9 0.92 -8.88 -0.09
CA LEU A 9 1.24 -7.46 -0.16
C LEU A 9 0.09 -6.56 0.27
N ILE A 10 -1.15 -6.88 -0.11
CA ILE A 10 -2.33 -6.13 0.33
C ILE A 10 -2.42 -6.19 1.86
N ALA A 11 -2.30 -7.38 2.44
CA ALA A 11 -2.30 -7.54 3.89
C ALA A 11 -1.14 -6.77 4.55
N ALA A 12 0.05 -6.80 3.96
CA ALA A 12 1.20 -6.06 4.46
C ALA A 12 1.04 -4.53 4.34
N ALA A 13 0.37 -4.04 3.29
CA ALA A 13 0.04 -2.64 3.12
C ALA A 13 -0.92 -2.19 4.23
N CYS A 14 -1.98 -2.96 4.46
CA CYS A 14 -2.91 -2.70 5.55
C CYS A 14 -2.22 -2.67 6.92
N LEU A 15 -1.45 -3.72 7.24
CA LEU A 15 -0.70 -3.78 8.49
C LEU A 15 0.30 -2.62 8.63
N GLY A 16 0.98 -2.25 7.54
CA GLY A 16 1.90 -1.12 7.50
C GLY A 16 1.19 0.20 7.77
N GLU A 17 0.04 0.43 7.15
CA GLU A 17 -0.82 1.60 7.38
C GLU A 17 -1.30 1.67 8.84
N SER A 18 -1.82 0.56 9.36
CA SER A 18 -2.17 0.42 10.78
C SER A 18 -1.01 0.85 11.69
N VAL A 19 0.22 0.40 11.40
CA VAL A 19 1.42 0.82 12.15
C VAL A 19 1.65 2.32 12.07
N GLN A 20 1.44 2.95 10.91
CA GLN A 20 1.59 4.42 10.77
C GLN A 20 0.58 5.20 11.61
N MET A 21 -0.59 4.61 11.87
CA MET A 21 -1.65 5.22 12.69
C MET A 21 -1.42 5.05 14.19
N ILE A 22 -0.50 4.17 14.62
CA ILE A 22 -0.16 3.99 16.04
C ILE A 22 0.50 5.27 16.56
N GLY A 23 0.10 5.68 17.77
CA GLY A 23 0.69 6.85 18.42
C GLY A 23 0.36 8.17 17.73
N LYS A 24 -0.73 8.22 16.94
CA LYS A 24 -1.29 9.46 16.39
C LYS A 24 -1.51 10.50 17.49
N ILE A 25 -1.19 11.74 17.18
CA ILE A 25 -1.19 12.86 18.12
C ILE A 25 -2.47 13.66 17.89
N TYR A 26 -3.30 13.80 18.91
CA TYR A 26 -4.48 14.67 18.85
C TYR A 26 -4.05 16.14 18.73
N VAL A 27 -4.63 16.86 17.78
CA VAL A 27 -4.32 18.27 17.51
C VAL A 27 -5.46 19.20 17.92
N GLY A 28 -6.70 18.76 17.72
CA GLY A 28 -7.88 19.56 18.04
C GLY A 28 -9.16 18.96 17.49
N GLU A 29 -10.24 19.72 17.64
CA GLU A 29 -11.53 19.44 17.00
C GLU A 29 -11.66 20.29 15.74
N TRP A 30 -12.34 19.77 14.72
CA TRP A 30 -12.77 20.53 13.56
C TRP A 30 -14.29 20.45 13.44
N SER A 31 -14.89 21.50 12.90
CA SER A 31 -16.33 21.57 12.66
C SER A 31 -16.63 22.18 11.31
N SER A 32 -17.49 21.52 10.54
CA SER A 32 -18.13 22.04 9.33
C SER A 32 -19.63 22.19 9.54
N PHE A 33 -20.32 22.70 8.51
CA PHE A 33 -21.78 22.85 8.53
C PHE A 33 -22.54 21.51 8.66
N ILE A 34 -21.93 20.38 8.26
CA ILE A 34 -22.61 19.07 8.16
C ILE A 34 -22.02 18.04 9.14
N SER A 35 -20.75 18.19 9.53
CA SER A 35 -20.07 17.24 10.42
C SER A 35 -19.05 17.93 11.32
N SER A 36 -18.79 17.33 12.47
CA SER A 36 -17.68 17.67 13.35
C SER A 36 -16.92 16.40 13.70
N GLY A 37 -15.65 16.55 14.09
CA GLY A 37 -14.83 15.45 14.56
C GLY A 37 -13.46 15.92 15.01
N SER A 38 -12.57 14.96 15.23
CA SER A 38 -11.24 15.24 15.76
C SER A 38 -10.18 15.20 14.67
N ASP A 39 -9.22 16.12 14.76
CA ASP A 39 -8.03 16.20 13.91
C ASP A 39 -6.85 15.56 14.62
N PHE A 40 -6.22 14.62 13.92
CA PHE A 40 -5.01 13.93 14.37
C PHE A 40 -3.83 14.25 13.46
N ARG A 41 -2.62 14.08 14.00
CA ARG A 41 -1.38 14.09 13.22
C ARG A 41 -0.64 12.78 13.32
N TYR A 42 -0.01 12.39 12.22
CA TYR A 42 0.93 11.27 12.22
C TYR A 42 2.08 11.50 13.20
N ASN A 43 2.43 10.44 13.92
CA ASN A 43 3.74 10.35 14.54
C ASN A 43 4.75 9.98 13.45
N TYR A 44 5.68 10.88 13.13
CA TYR A 44 6.64 10.67 12.06
C TYR A 44 7.49 9.41 12.23
N ALA A 45 7.82 9.01 13.47
CA ALA A 45 8.58 7.79 13.72
C ALA A 45 7.77 6.54 13.33
N MET A 46 6.51 6.47 13.78
CA MET A 46 5.62 5.36 13.43
C MET A 46 5.29 5.34 11.93
N TYR A 47 5.16 6.53 11.32
CA TYR A 47 4.98 6.66 9.88
C TYR A 47 6.16 6.04 9.10
N ILE A 48 7.40 6.38 9.47
CA ILE A 48 8.61 5.82 8.86
C ILE A 48 8.70 4.31 9.10
N ILE A 49 8.38 3.84 10.31
CA ILE A 49 8.38 2.40 10.62
C ILE A 49 7.39 1.65 9.73
N GLY A 50 6.17 2.17 9.54
CA GLY A 50 5.19 1.58 8.64
C GLY A 50 5.66 1.54 7.19
N MET A 51 6.34 2.59 6.69
CA MET A 51 6.95 2.59 5.36
C MET A 51 8.04 1.52 5.23
N VAL A 52 8.98 1.48 6.16
CA VAL A 52 10.08 0.50 6.15
C VAL A 52 9.52 -0.93 6.23
N PHE A 53 8.48 -1.15 7.04
CA PHE A 53 7.79 -2.42 7.12
C PHE A 53 7.22 -2.83 5.76
N PHE A 54 6.41 -1.98 5.13
CA PHE A 54 5.78 -2.31 3.85
C PHE A 54 6.80 -2.56 2.73
N PHE A 55 7.71 -1.62 2.50
CA PHE A 55 8.72 -1.75 1.44
C PHE A 55 9.71 -2.89 1.71
N GLY A 56 10.03 -3.14 2.99
CA GLY A 56 10.86 -4.27 3.40
C GLY A 56 10.19 -5.60 3.09
N ILE A 57 8.91 -5.76 3.44
CA ILE A 57 8.12 -6.96 3.12
C ILE A 57 8.01 -7.14 1.60
N MET A 58 7.73 -6.06 0.85
CA MET A 58 7.67 -6.11 -0.62
C MET A 58 8.97 -6.63 -1.21
N HIS A 59 10.12 -6.10 -0.78
CA HIS A 59 11.41 -6.53 -1.28
C HIS A 59 11.72 -8.00 -0.93
N VAL A 60 11.51 -8.40 0.33
CA VAL A 60 11.76 -9.77 0.80
C VAL A 60 10.86 -10.78 0.09
N LEU A 61 9.58 -10.47 -0.09
CA LEU A 61 8.66 -11.35 -0.80
C LEU A 61 9.04 -11.48 -2.27
N TYR A 62 9.53 -10.41 -2.91
CA TYR A 62 9.95 -10.46 -4.30
C TYR A 62 11.13 -11.43 -4.46
N GLU A 63 12.16 -11.25 -3.63
CA GLU A 63 13.35 -12.11 -3.61
C GLU A 63 12.99 -13.59 -3.37
N ARG A 64 12.04 -13.87 -2.47
CA ARG A 64 11.68 -15.26 -2.11
C ARG A 64 10.70 -15.94 -3.06
N LEU A 65 9.70 -15.21 -3.57
CA LEU A 65 8.58 -15.81 -4.30
C LEU A 65 8.65 -15.62 -5.82
N LEU A 66 9.29 -14.54 -6.27
CA LEU A 66 9.16 -14.05 -7.64
C LEU A 66 10.48 -14.03 -8.41
N LYS A 67 11.60 -13.67 -7.77
CA LYS A 67 12.90 -13.50 -8.42
C LYS A 67 13.33 -14.68 -9.27
N ALA A 68 13.31 -15.89 -8.73
CA ALA A 68 13.71 -17.09 -9.46
C ALA A 68 12.85 -17.37 -10.71
N ARG A 69 11.61 -16.88 -10.79
CA ARG A 69 10.74 -17.07 -11.97
C ARG A 69 10.83 -15.92 -12.97
N TYR A 70 11.09 -14.69 -12.54
CA TYR A 70 11.30 -13.57 -13.46
C TYR A 70 12.73 -13.56 -14.02
N ASP A 71 13.73 -14.05 -13.30
CA ASP A 71 15.09 -14.23 -13.84
C ASP A 71 15.15 -15.38 -14.86
N ILE A 72 14.29 -16.39 -14.73
CA ILE A 72 14.09 -17.42 -15.76
C ILE A 72 13.13 -16.83 -16.81
N LYS A 73 13.68 -15.98 -17.69
CA LYS A 73 13.05 -15.36 -18.87
C LYS A 73 11.69 -15.97 -19.22
N VAL A 74 10.61 -15.24 -18.90
CA VAL A 74 9.26 -15.63 -19.31
C VAL A 74 9.19 -15.54 -20.83
N LYS A 75 9.48 -16.67 -21.47
CA LYS A 75 9.63 -16.82 -22.94
C LYS A 75 8.31 -16.67 -23.69
N TYR A 76 7.20 -16.38 -23.00
CA TYR A 76 5.85 -16.35 -23.53
C TYR A 76 5.17 -15.00 -23.24
N PHE A 77 4.95 -14.22 -24.29
CA PHE A 77 4.29 -12.91 -24.25
C PHE A 77 2.92 -12.92 -23.53
N GLY A 78 2.16 -14.01 -23.64
CA GLY A 78 0.84 -14.15 -23.00
C GLY A 78 0.89 -14.23 -21.46
N GLU A 79 1.91 -14.87 -20.89
CA GLU A 79 2.07 -14.97 -19.43
C GLU A 79 2.46 -13.62 -18.80
N ASN A 80 3.18 -12.79 -19.56
CA ASN A 80 3.53 -11.42 -19.14
C ASN A 80 2.29 -10.52 -19.09
N ILE A 81 1.39 -10.61 -20.09
CA ILE A 81 0.14 -9.83 -20.08
C ILE A 81 -0.73 -10.22 -18.89
N PHE A 82 -0.93 -11.52 -18.66
CA PHE A 82 -1.71 -11.99 -17.51
C PHE A 82 -1.13 -11.50 -16.18
N THR A 83 0.20 -11.55 -16.05
CA THR A 83 0.91 -11.06 -14.87
C THR A 83 0.67 -9.55 -14.66
N CYS A 84 0.78 -8.74 -15.72
CA CYS A 84 0.51 -7.30 -15.65
C CYS A 84 -0.93 -7.01 -15.21
N ILE A 85 -1.91 -7.75 -15.73
CA ILE A 85 -3.31 -7.61 -15.34
C ILE A 85 -3.48 -7.93 -13.85
N VAL A 86 -2.89 -9.01 -13.35
CA VAL A 86 -2.96 -9.37 -11.92
C VAL A 86 -2.32 -8.30 -11.04
N ILE A 87 -1.19 -7.71 -11.45
CA ILE A 87 -0.55 -6.62 -10.72
C ILE A 87 -1.48 -5.40 -10.64
N ILE A 88 -2.06 -4.98 -11.76
CA ILE A 88 -2.95 -3.81 -11.82
C ILE A 88 -4.17 -4.03 -10.93
N ILE A 89 -4.86 -5.17 -11.09
CA ILE A 89 -6.03 -5.51 -10.27
C ILE A 89 -5.64 -5.58 -8.79
N GLY A 90 -4.51 -6.21 -8.45
CA GLY A 90 -4.03 -6.32 -7.08
C GLY A 90 -3.71 -4.95 -6.45
N CYS A 91 -3.17 -4.00 -7.21
CA CYS A 91 -2.91 -2.65 -6.72
C CYS A 91 -4.21 -1.85 -6.52
N ILE A 92 -5.21 -2.02 -7.38
CA ILE A 92 -6.55 -1.43 -7.19
C ILE A 92 -7.19 -1.99 -5.91
N LEU A 93 -7.10 -3.30 -5.71
CA LEU A 93 -7.61 -3.96 -4.49
C LEU A 93 -6.85 -3.51 -3.25
N MET A 94 -5.54 -3.30 -3.34
CA MET A 94 -4.72 -2.73 -2.26
C MET A 94 -5.23 -1.34 -1.85
N PHE A 95 -5.43 -0.45 -2.83
CA PHE A 95 -5.95 0.88 -2.60
C PHE A 95 -7.32 0.85 -1.91
N ALA A 96 -8.23 0.02 -2.41
CA ALA A 96 -9.56 -0.13 -1.83
C ALA A 96 -9.52 -0.69 -0.40
N ALA A 97 -8.67 -1.69 -0.14
CA ALA A 97 -8.53 -2.29 1.19
C ALA A 97 -8.01 -1.29 2.22
N MET A 98 -7.00 -0.50 1.86
CA MET A 98 -6.46 0.57 2.71
C MET A 98 -7.53 1.64 3.02
N ILE A 99 -8.32 2.08 2.02
CA ILE A 99 -9.45 2.99 2.26
C ILE A 99 -10.42 2.42 3.28
N ILE A 100 -10.82 1.17 3.10
CA ILE A 100 -11.77 0.51 4.01
C ILE A 100 -11.19 0.45 5.42
N GLU A 101 -9.90 0.11 5.57
CA GLU A 101 -9.23 0.08 6.87
C GLU A 101 -9.21 1.44 7.55
N VAL A 102 -8.81 2.51 6.84
CA VAL A 102 -8.84 3.88 7.37
C VAL A 102 -10.24 4.22 7.86
N LEU A 103 -11.27 3.92 7.08
CA LEU A 103 -12.67 4.18 7.46
C LEU A 103 -13.09 3.34 8.68
N CYS A 104 -12.60 2.11 8.82
CA CYS A 104 -12.85 1.29 9.99
C CYS A 104 -12.14 1.82 11.25
N ILE A 105 -10.95 2.41 11.11
CA ILE A 105 -10.15 2.91 12.25
C ILE A 105 -10.56 4.32 12.67
N PHE A 106 -10.82 5.22 11.71
CA PHE A 106 -11.10 6.64 11.95
C PHE A 106 -12.58 7.01 11.83
N GLY A 107 -13.40 6.17 11.20
CA GLY A 107 -14.76 6.56 10.82
C GLY A 107 -14.77 7.63 9.75
N PHE A 108 -15.94 8.22 9.50
CA PHE A 108 -16.14 9.24 8.46
C PHE A 108 -15.87 10.68 8.94
N THR A 109 -15.62 10.89 10.22
CA THR A 109 -15.62 12.22 10.85
C THR A 109 -14.26 12.68 11.33
N ASN A 110 -13.27 11.79 11.44
CA ASN A 110 -11.95 12.13 11.94
C ASN A 110 -10.95 12.26 10.80
N ASN A 111 -10.08 13.26 10.86
CA ASN A 111 -9.04 13.46 9.85
C ASN A 111 -7.66 13.14 10.42
N ILE A 112 -6.74 12.77 9.52
CA ILE A 112 -5.32 12.61 9.85
C ILE A 112 -4.44 13.45 8.92
N GLY A 113 -3.82 14.46 9.50
CA GLY A 113 -2.87 15.33 8.84
C GLY A 113 -1.41 14.89 9.03
N PRO A 114 -0.47 15.36 8.20
CA PRO A 114 -0.72 16.12 6.98
C PRO A 114 -1.29 15.22 5.87
N ASP A 115 -2.25 15.72 5.11
CA ASP A 115 -2.91 14.99 4.01
C ASP A 115 -1.92 14.44 2.99
N VAL A 116 -0.81 15.16 2.77
CA VAL A 116 0.25 14.71 1.88
C VAL A 116 0.81 13.35 2.31
N LEU A 117 1.02 13.13 3.61
CA LEU A 117 1.51 11.85 4.12
C LEU A 117 0.46 10.74 3.98
N PHE A 118 -0.80 11.07 4.23
CA PHE A 118 -1.92 10.17 4.01
C PHE A 118 -1.96 9.71 2.54
N TRP A 119 -1.94 10.65 1.58
CA TRP A 119 -2.00 10.31 0.15
C TRP A 119 -0.74 9.62 -0.37
N ILE A 120 0.44 9.92 0.17
CA ILE A 120 1.68 9.18 -0.13
C ILE A 120 1.54 7.71 0.28
N THR A 121 0.93 7.42 1.42
CA THR A 121 0.66 6.04 1.83
C THR A 121 -0.43 5.43 0.96
N MET A 122 -1.60 6.07 0.93
CA MET A 122 -2.80 5.55 0.29
C MET A 122 -2.63 5.29 -1.20
N ALA A 123 -2.22 6.30 -1.96
CA ALA A 123 -2.05 6.16 -3.40
C ALA A 123 -0.62 5.75 -3.77
N GLY A 124 0.37 6.26 -3.05
CA GLY A 124 1.77 6.02 -3.39
C GLY A 124 2.21 4.57 -3.20
N TRP A 125 1.66 3.81 -2.24
CA TRP A 125 2.04 2.40 -2.06
C TRP A 125 1.51 1.50 -3.18
N PRO A 126 0.22 1.55 -3.57
CA PRO A 126 -0.27 0.85 -4.76
C PRO A 126 0.46 1.25 -6.05
N ILE A 127 0.67 2.56 -6.27
CA ILE A 127 1.35 3.05 -7.48
C ILE A 127 2.82 2.60 -7.50
N GLY A 128 3.53 2.74 -6.38
CA GLY A 128 4.92 2.30 -6.24
C GLY A 128 5.07 0.80 -6.45
N THR A 129 4.14 0.01 -5.91
CA THR A 129 4.07 -1.44 -6.12
C THR A 129 3.86 -1.78 -7.60
N ALA A 130 2.91 -1.11 -8.27
CA ALA A 130 2.65 -1.31 -9.69
C ALA A 130 3.89 -1.00 -10.53
N ILE A 131 4.51 0.17 -10.32
CA ILE A 131 5.72 0.58 -11.04
C ILE A 131 6.85 -0.43 -10.81
N TYR A 132 7.10 -0.78 -9.55
CA TYR A 132 8.17 -1.71 -9.19
C TYR A 132 8.00 -3.08 -9.87
N LEU A 133 6.81 -3.67 -9.80
CA LEU A 133 6.57 -4.99 -10.36
C LEU A 133 6.49 -4.98 -11.89
N LEU A 134 5.80 -4.01 -12.48
CA LEU A 134 5.72 -3.90 -13.95
C LEU A 134 7.09 -3.66 -14.57
N PHE A 135 7.93 -2.82 -13.95
CA PHE A 135 9.31 -2.63 -14.40
C PHE A 135 10.09 -3.94 -14.39
N ARG A 136 9.96 -4.76 -13.34
CA ARG A 136 10.62 -6.08 -13.26
C ARG A 136 10.09 -7.07 -14.28
N VAL A 137 8.79 -7.08 -14.54
CA VAL A 137 8.17 -7.93 -15.57
C VAL A 137 8.66 -7.53 -16.96
N ILE A 138 8.63 -6.23 -17.30
CA ILE A 138 9.06 -5.72 -18.61
C ILE A 138 10.57 -5.92 -18.81
N ALA A 139 11.39 -5.65 -17.79
CA ALA A 139 12.84 -5.84 -17.86
C ALA A 139 13.25 -7.32 -17.98
N SER A 140 12.34 -8.26 -17.69
CA SER A 140 12.57 -9.71 -17.84
C SER A 140 12.19 -10.28 -19.23
N VAL A 141 11.58 -9.45 -20.09
CA VAL A 141 11.29 -9.76 -21.51
C VAL A 141 12.55 -9.62 -22.35
#